data_AF-A0A925NET4-F1
#
_entry.id   AF-A0A925NET4-F1
#
_cell.length_a   1.000
_cell.length_b   1.000
_cell.length_c   1.000
_cell.angle_alpha   90.00
_cell.angle_beta   90.00
_cell.angle_gamma   90.00
#
_symmetry.space_group_name_H-M   'P 1'
#
loop_
_entity.id
_entity.type
_entity.pdbx_description
1 polymer ?
#
loop_
_entity_poly.entity_id
_entity_poly.type
_entity_poly.pdbx_seq_one_letter_code
_entity_poly.pdbx_strand_id
1 'polypeptide(L)'
;AGWIATHGMDNYGRALSYLFRKKPRGFSHGKIVSATDVAKVIQSSENYVQAAEGWAFPAFYDNTDESHALIMAEAATQARKAKKPVWAQDKTTTGFVPTKDALHIGGALIYPKFYRRVDKWTGNTPDAKAFIAWLKGHPDGRKLVQGAEKAPIPLWQLFEVVSKKKVAVRYDVTKLWFSE
;
A
#
# COMPACT_ATOMS: atom_id res chain seq x y z
N ALA A 1 -27.66 1.00 9.84
CA ALA A 1 -26.62 1.72 10.61
C ALA A 1 -25.27 1.03 10.39
N GLY A 2 -24.22 1.77 10.05
CA GLY A 2 -22.85 1.26 9.91
C GLY A 2 -22.13 1.19 11.27
N TRP A 3 -21.03 0.44 11.31
CA TRP A 3 -20.21 0.23 12.50
C TRP A 3 -18.75 0.52 12.18
N ILE A 4 -18.02 1.11 13.13
CA ILE A 4 -16.60 1.43 12.99
C ILE A 4 -15.86 0.78 14.17
N ALA A 5 -14.74 0.11 13.87
CA ALA A 5 -13.73 -0.22 14.86
C ALA A 5 -12.49 0.63 14.59
N THR A 6 -12.04 1.38 15.59
CA THR A 6 -10.89 2.28 15.49
C THR A 6 -9.81 1.88 16.49
N HIS A 7 -8.55 1.93 16.07
CA HIS A 7 -7.40 1.65 16.92
C HIS A 7 -6.78 2.92 17.52
N GLY A 8 -6.90 4.06 16.82
CA GLY A 8 -6.28 5.30 17.22
C GLY A 8 -6.13 6.26 16.04
N MET A 9 -5.12 7.13 16.13
CA MET A 9 -4.74 8.06 15.08
C MET A 9 -3.30 7.83 14.64
N ASP A 10 -3.01 8.13 13.39
CA ASP A 10 -1.64 8.22 12.90
C ASP A 10 -0.92 9.52 13.32
N ASN A 11 0.34 9.65 12.94
CA ASN A 11 1.17 10.86 13.16
C ASN A 11 0.58 12.16 12.59
N TYR A 12 -0.48 12.10 11.77
CA TYR A 12 -1.17 13.25 11.18
C TYR A 12 -2.58 13.46 11.77
N GLY A 13 -2.94 12.74 12.84
CA GLY A 13 -4.27 12.84 13.47
C GLY A 13 -5.39 12.15 12.69
N ARG A 14 -5.07 11.29 11.72
CA ARG A 14 -6.06 10.57 10.91
C ARG A 14 -6.42 9.26 11.59
N ALA A 15 -7.71 8.98 11.71
CA ALA A 15 -8.19 7.77 12.38
C ALA A 15 -7.84 6.50 11.58
N LEU A 16 -7.33 5.49 12.29
CA LEU A 16 -7.07 4.15 11.76
C LEU A 16 -8.28 3.27 12.06
N SER A 17 -9.06 2.93 11.04
CA SER A 17 -10.39 2.37 11.24
C SER A 17 -10.81 1.34 10.19
N TYR A 18 -11.60 0.37 10.65
CA TYR A 18 -12.36 -0.55 9.82
C TYR A 18 -13.84 -0.18 9.81
N LEU A 19 -14.41 -0.09 8.62
CA LEU A 19 -15.84 0.17 8.42
C LEU A 19 -16.60 -1.13 8.16
N PHE A 20 -17.72 -1.33 8.83
CA PHE A 20 -18.59 -2.49 8.65
C PHE A 20 -20.02 -2.03 8.34
N ARG A 21 -20.65 -2.58 7.29
CA ARG A 21 -22.05 -2.27 6.94
C ARG A 21 -23.06 -2.75 7.97
N LYS A 22 -22.74 -3.85 8.65
CA LYS A 22 -23.57 -4.49 9.69
C LYS A 22 -22.76 -4.61 10.97
N LYS A 23 -23.45 -4.73 12.10
CA LYS A 23 -22.84 -4.99 13.39
C LYS A 23 -21.99 -6.27 13.33
N PRO A 24 -20.67 -6.21 13.56
CA PRO A 24 -19.86 -7.42 13.67
C PRO A 24 -20.24 -8.21 14.93
N ARG A 25 -20.14 -9.55 14.84
CA ARG A 25 -20.46 -10.42 15.98
C ARG A 25 -19.54 -10.10 17.17
N GLY A 26 -20.12 -9.96 18.35
CA GLY A 26 -19.39 -9.67 19.59
C GLY A 26 -19.08 -8.18 19.83
N PHE A 27 -19.44 -7.29 18.90
CA PHE A 27 -19.19 -5.86 19.03
C PHE A 27 -20.37 -5.18 19.74
N SER A 28 -20.09 -4.11 20.48
CA SER A 28 -21.10 -3.23 21.07
C SER A 28 -20.57 -1.80 21.08
N HIS A 29 -21.46 -0.81 21.06
CA HIS A 29 -21.06 0.59 21.05
C HIS A 29 -20.19 0.92 22.29
N GLY A 30 -19.12 1.67 22.08
CA GLY A 30 -18.18 2.09 23.14
C GLY A 30 -17.30 0.97 23.73
N LYS A 31 -17.45 -0.29 23.29
CA LYS A 31 -16.68 -1.40 23.83
C LYS A 31 -15.31 -1.51 23.17
N ILE A 32 -14.28 -1.65 23.98
CA ILE A 32 -12.93 -2.03 23.54
C ILE A 32 -12.96 -3.50 23.10
N VAL A 33 -12.47 -3.75 21.88
CA VAL A 33 -12.31 -5.09 21.31
C VAL A 33 -10.83 -5.35 21.05
N SER A 34 -10.39 -6.60 21.21
CA SER A 34 -9.00 -6.96 20.94
C SER A 34 -8.71 -6.98 19.43
N ALA A 35 -7.45 -6.84 19.03
CA ALA A 35 -7.04 -7.02 17.64
C ALA A 35 -7.41 -8.43 17.13
N THR A 36 -7.28 -9.46 17.97
CA THR A 36 -7.71 -10.83 17.64
C THR A 36 -9.20 -10.93 17.37
N ASP A 37 -10.06 -10.19 18.09
CA ASP A 37 -11.50 -10.17 17.84
C ASP A 37 -11.85 -9.45 16.55
N VAL A 38 -11.13 -8.36 16.22
CA VAL A 38 -11.27 -7.67 14.93
C VAL A 38 -10.86 -8.59 13.78
N ALA A 39 -9.76 -9.35 13.93
CA ALA A 39 -9.27 -10.27 12.91
C ALA A 39 -10.33 -11.32 12.50
N LYS A 40 -11.15 -11.80 13.46
CA LYS A 40 -12.24 -12.76 13.19
C LYS A 40 -13.35 -12.20 12.29
N VAL A 41 -13.49 -10.88 12.22
CA VAL A 41 -14.59 -10.21 11.49
C VAL A 41 -14.10 -9.29 10.38
N ILE A 42 -12.80 -9.02 10.26
CA ILE A 42 -12.23 -8.03 9.33
C ILE A 42 -12.61 -8.30 7.87
N GLN A 43 -12.82 -9.55 7.49
CA GLN A 43 -13.28 -9.93 6.14
C GLN A 43 -14.68 -9.39 5.80
N SER A 44 -15.48 -9.04 6.79
CA SER A 44 -16.78 -8.38 6.62
C SER A 44 -16.71 -6.84 6.57
N SER A 45 -15.49 -6.28 6.67
CA SER A 45 -15.27 -4.83 6.55
C SER A 45 -15.28 -4.37 5.10
N GLU A 46 -15.67 -3.12 4.87
CA GLU A 46 -15.55 -2.47 3.57
C GLU A 46 -14.09 -2.35 3.13
N ASN A 47 -13.16 -2.16 4.07
CA ASN A 47 -11.73 -2.14 3.77
C ASN A 47 -11.33 -3.45 3.07
N TYR A 48 -11.73 -4.60 3.63
CA TYR A 48 -11.47 -5.91 3.04
C TYR A 48 -12.15 -6.06 1.68
N VAL A 49 -13.42 -5.67 1.56
CA VAL A 49 -14.13 -5.71 0.27
C VAL A 49 -13.38 -4.91 -0.79
N GLN A 50 -12.90 -3.72 -0.49
CA GLN A 50 -12.15 -2.90 -1.45
C GLN A 50 -10.81 -3.54 -1.86
N ALA A 51 -10.11 -4.18 -0.93
CA ALA A 51 -8.88 -4.92 -1.22
C ALA A 51 -9.16 -6.17 -2.08
N ALA A 52 -10.16 -6.98 -1.68
CA ALA A 52 -10.56 -8.21 -2.35
C ALA A 52 -11.15 -7.97 -3.74
N GLU A 53 -11.84 -6.84 -3.94
CA GLU A 53 -12.37 -6.41 -5.23
C GLU A 53 -11.35 -5.63 -6.08
N GLY A 54 -10.14 -5.39 -5.58
CA GLY A 54 -9.09 -4.71 -6.33
C GLY A 54 -9.41 -3.25 -6.65
N TRP A 55 -10.13 -2.58 -5.76
CA TRP A 55 -10.37 -1.13 -5.80
C TRP A 55 -9.35 -0.34 -4.97
N ALA A 56 -8.61 -1.02 -4.09
CA ALA A 56 -7.61 -0.40 -3.22
C ALA A 56 -6.30 -1.19 -3.21
N PHE A 57 -5.19 -0.46 -3.10
CA PHE A 57 -3.89 -1.03 -2.76
C PHE A 57 -3.79 -1.16 -1.23
N PRO A 58 -3.33 -2.30 -0.70
CA PRO A 58 -2.93 -2.35 0.69
C PRO A 58 -1.67 -1.50 0.88
N ALA A 59 -1.66 -0.71 1.95
CA ALA A 59 -0.47 -0.03 2.44
C ALA A 59 -0.49 -0.16 3.96
N PHE A 60 0.48 -0.89 4.51
CA PHE A 60 0.54 -1.15 5.94
C PHE A 60 1.56 -0.24 6.59
N TYR A 61 1.30 0.08 7.86
CA TYR A 61 2.15 0.92 8.67
C TYR A 61 2.57 0.15 9.93
N ASP A 62 3.64 0.60 10.59
CA ASP A 62 4.16 -0.02 11.82
C ASP A 62 3.12 -0.13 12.95
N ASN A 63 2.11 0.73 12.97
CA ASN A 63 0.96 0.69 13.87
C ASN A 63 -0.20 -0.24 13.40
N THR A 64 -0.07 -0.90 12.24
CA THR A 64 -1.05 -1.86 11.75
C THR A 64 -0.83 -3.22 12.41
N ASP A 65 -1.87 -3.81 12.97
CA ASP A 65 -1.79 -5.18 13.50
C ASP A 65 -1.40 -6.18 12.39
N GLU A 66 -0.39 -7.00 12.65
CA GLU A 66 0.17 -7.94 11.68
C GLU A 66 -0.88 -8.95 11.18
N SER A 67 -1.74 -9.44 12.06
CA SER A 67 -2.78 -10.40 11.67
C SER A 67 -3.80 -9.78 10.72
N HIS A 68 -4.11 -8.49 10.91
CA HIS A 68 -5.00 -7.76 10.01
C HIS A 68 -4.35 -7.53 8.66
N ALA A 69 -3.09 -7.08 8.67
CA ALA A 69 -2.31 -6.85 7.47
C ALA A 69 -2.17 -8.12 6.61
N LEU A 70 -1.93 -9.27 7.24
CA LEU A 70 -1.86 -10.56 6.54
C LEU A 70 -3.17 -10.91 5.82
N ILE A 71 -4.32 -10.74 6.48
CA ILE A 71 -5.64 -11.01 5.88
C ILE A 71 -5.90 -10.09 4.68
N MET A 72 -5.55 -8.80 4.82
CA MET A 72 -5.72 -7.79 3.76
C MET A 72 -4.75 -8.01 2.60
N ALA A 73 -3.49 -8.37 2.89
CA ALA A 73 -2.47 -8.66 1.90
C ALA A 73 -2.86 -9.88 1.05
N GLU A 74 -3.41 -10.92 1.68
CA GLU A 74 -3.90 -12.10 0.95
C GLU A 74 -5.05 -11.73 0.00
N ALA A 75 -6.04 -10.95 0.47
CA ALA A 75 -7.13 -10.47 -0.38
C ALA A 75 -6.63 -9.67 -1.60
N ALA A 76 -5.70 -8.74 -1.37
CA ALA A 76 -5.09 -7.95 -2.43
C ALA A 76 -4.25 -8.81 -3.39
N THR A 77 -3.54 -9.82 -2.87
CA THR A 77 -2.78 -10.79 -3.68
C THR A 77 -3.71 -11.54 -4.63
N GLN A 78 -4.86 -12.00 -4.14
CA GLN A 78 -5.84 -12.70 -4.97
C GLN A 78 -6.48 -11.76 -6.00
N ALA A 79 -6.85 -10.54 -5.60
CA ALA A 79 -7.34 -9.52 -6.53
C ALA A 79 -6.34 -9.20 -7.65
N ARG A 80 -5.05 -9.13 -7.30
CA ARG A 80 -3.95 -8.90 -8.25
C ARG A 80 -3.79 -10.06 -9.22
N LYS A 81 -3.77 -11.30 -8.74
CA LYS A 81 -3.71 -12.51 -9.59
C LYS A 81 -4.89 -12.57 -10.57
N ALA A 82 -6.08 -12.20 -10.11
CA ALA A 82 -7.29 -12.13 -10.92
C ALA A 82 -7.36 -10.89 -11.84
N LYS A 83 -6.34 -10.01 -11.84
CA LYS A 83 -6.33 -8.75 -12.60
C LYS A 83 -7.59 -7.92 -12.38
N LYS A 84 -8.05 -7.85 -11.12
CA LYS A 84 -9.14 -6.96 -10.70
C LYS A 84 -8.74 -5.48 -10.93
N PRO A 85 -9.69 -4.52 -10.93
CA PRO A 85 -9.57 -3.19 -11.53
C PRO A 85 -8.20 -2.50 -11.45
N VAL A 86 -7.76 -2.00 -10.29
CA VAL A 86 -6.49 -1.24 -10.20
C VAL A 86 -5.29 -2.10 -10.60
N TRP A 87 -5.37 -3.42 -10.39
CA TRP A 87 -4.33 -4.39 -10.71
C TRP A 87 -4.23 -4.73 -12.20
N ALA A 88 -5.30 -4.53 -12.98
CA ALA A 88 -5.27 -4.73 -14.43
C ALA A 88 -4.36 -3.71 -15.13
N GLN A 89 -4.33 -2.48 -14.58
CA GLN A 89 -3.61 -1.35 -15.17
C GLN A 89 -2.22 -1.14 -14.55
N ASP A 90 -2.06 -1.46 -13.27
CA ASP A 90 -0.82 -1.21 -12.54
C ASP A 90 0.39 -1.91 -13.18
N LYS A 91 1.45 -1.13 -13.43
CA LYS A 91 2.75 -1.61 -13.91
C LYS A 91 3.85 -1.41 -12.88
N THR A 92 3.51 -1.15 -11.61
CA THR A 92 4.47 -0.84 -10.55
C THR A 92 5.58 -1.88 -10.46
N THR A 93 5.25 -3.17 -10.59
CA THR A 93 6.23 -4.28 -10.52
C THR A 93 6.74 -4.76 -11.87
N THR A 94 6.10 -4.40 -12.98
CA THR A 94 6.53 -4.83 -14.33
C THR A 94 7.36 -3.76 -15.05
N GLY A 95 7.36 -2.54 -14.51
CA GLY A 95 8.17 -1.43 -15.00
C GLY A 95 7.34 -0.29 -15.57
N PHE A 96 7.67 0.92 -15.15
CA PHE A 96 7.09 2.18 -15.65
C PHE A 96 8.20 3.20 -15.90
N VAL A 97 7.88 4.22 -16.72
CA VAL A 97 8.78 5.36 -16.96
C VAL A 97 8.47 6.42 -15.89
N PRO A 98 9.40 6.80 -14.99
CA PRO A 98 9.12 7.69 -13.86
C PRO A 98 8.97 9.13 -14.34
N THR A 99 7.80 9.45 -14.91
CA THR A 99 7.44 10.74 -15.50
C THR A 99 5.98 11.05 -15.20
N LYS A 100 5.55 12.29 -15.43
CA LYS A 100 4.15 12.70 -15.25
C LYS A 100 3.17 11.91 -16.12
N ASP A 101 3.59 11.46 -17.30
CA ASP A 101 2.76 10.62 -18.17
C ASP A 101 2.38 9.28 -17.51
N ALA A 102 3.23 8.74 -16.63
CA ALA A 102 2.90 7.51 -15.89
C ALA A 102 1.80 7.71 -14.85
N LEU A 103 1.46 8.96 -14.51
CA LEU A 103 0.51 9.36 -13.47
C LEU A 103 -0.85 9.77 -14.02
N HIS A 104 -0.96 10.01 -15.33
CA HIS A 104 -2.22 10.42 -15.95
C HIS A 104 -3.32 9.36 -15.79
N ILE A 105 -4.56 9.74 -16.10
CA ILE A 105 -5.69 8.79 -16.18
C ILE A 105 -5.34 7.68 -17.18
N GLY A 106 -5.40 6.43 -16.74
CA GLY A 106 -4.95 5.26 -17.53
C GLY A 106 -3.43 5.06 -17.56
N GLY A 107 -2.68 5.83 -16.77
CA GLY A 107 -1.24 5.74 -16.63
C GLY A 107 -0.76 4.45 -15.97
N ALA A 108 0.55 4.20 -16.08
CA ALA A 108 1.17 2.95 -15.68
C ALA A 108 1.41 2.81 -14.15
N LEU A 109 1.38 3.92 -13.40
CA LEU A 109 1.68 3.95 -11.98
C LEU A 109 0.50 4.46 -11.17
N ILE A 110 -0.18 3.55 -10.46
CA ILE A 110 -1.36 3.88 -9.65
C ILE A 110 -1.07 3.72 -8.15
N TYR A 111 -0.02 2.98 -7.77
CA TYR A 111 0.34 2.77 -6.37
C TYR A 111 0.66 4.10 -5.64
N PRO A 112 -0.14 4.53 -4.64
CA PRO A 112 -0.14 5.92 -4.16
C PRO A 112 1.19 6.44 -3.63
N LYS A 113 1.94 5.62 -2.86
CA LYS A 113 3.23 6.04 -2.28
C LYS A 113 4.27 6.33 -3.37
N PHE A 114 4.26 5.55 -4.45
CA PHE A 114 5.19 5.69 -5.57
C PHE A 114 4.73 6.75 -6.55
N TYR A 115 3.42 6.86 -6.78
CA TYR A 115 2.80 7.97 -7.50
C TYR A 115 3.32 9.30 -6.95
N ARG A 116 3.22 9.51 -5.62
CA ARG A 116 3.71 10.73 -4.95
C ARG A 116 5.19 11.01 -5.20
N ARG A 117 5.99 9.97 -5.41
CA ARG A 117 7.45 10.10 -5.60
C ARG A 117 7.79 10.50 -7.03
N VAL A 118 7.08 9.94 -8.00
CA VAL A 118 7.18 10.38 -9.40
C VAL A 118 6.57 11.78 -9.57
N ASP A 119 5.52 12.11 -8.82
CA ASP A 119 4.94 13.45 -8.85
C ASP A 119 5.94 14.51 -8.34
N LYS A 120 6.73 14.20 -7.32
CA LYS A 120 7.78 15.10 -6.83
C LYS A 120 9.05 15.12 -7.69
N TRP A 121 9.21 14.16 -8.59
CA TRP A 121 10.38 14.08 -9.46
C TRP A 121 10.29 15.12 -10.58
N THR A 122 11.32 15.95 -10.69
CA THR A 122 11.40 17.08 -11.64
C THR A 122 12.29 16.79 -12.85
N GLY A 123 12.75 15.55 -13.02
CA GLY A 123 13.55 15.17 -14.19
C GLY A 123 12.74 15.27 -15.47
N ASN A 124 13.11 16.20 -16.34
CA ASN A 124 12.41 16.48 -17.60
C ASN A 124 12.58 15.38 -18.67
N THR A 125 13.55 14.47 -18.48
CA THR A 125 13.81 13.37 -19.40
C THR A 125 13.70 12.01 -18.72
N PRO A 126 13.09 11.00 -19.38
CA PRO A 126 13.09 9.63 -18.89
C PRO A 126 14.50 9.09 -18.62
N ASP A 127 14.89 9.03 -17.36
CA ASP A 127 16.15 8.44 -16.91
C ASP A 127 15.95 7.71 -15.58
N ALA A 128 16.01 6.38 -15.66
CA ALA A 128 15.81 5.52 -14.51
C ALA A 128 16.91 5.69 -13.47
N LYS A 129 18.18 5.87 -13.88
CA LYS A 129 19.30 6.04 -12.95
C LYS A 129 19.24 7.39 -12.26
N ALA A 130 18.88 8.44 -12.99
CA ALA A 130 18.70 9.78 -12.41
C ALA A 130 17.55 9.80 -11.39
N PHE A 131 16.43 9.13 -11.69
CA PHE A 131 15.32 8.99 -10.73
C PHE A 131 15.75 8.27 -9.44
N ILE A 132 16.49 7.16 -9.56
CA ILE A 132 17.02 6.42 -8.40
C ILE A 132 18.01 7.29 -7.60
N ALA A 133 18.90 8.02 -8.28
CA ALA A 133 19.84 8.95 -7.63
C ALA A 133 19.08 10.05 -6.87
N TRP A 134 18.01 10.60 -7.46
CA TRP A 134 17.16 11.57 -6.78
C TRP A 134 16.46 11.00 -5.55
N LEU A 135 15.92 9.77 -5.63
CA LEU A 135 15.32 9.10 -4.47
C LEU A 135 16.30 8.91 -3.31
N LYS A 136 17.60 8.70 -3.60
CA LYS A 136 18.65 8.62 -2.57
C LYS A 136 18.81 9.95 -1.81
N GLY A 137 18.74 11.08 -2.52
CA GLY A 137 18.81 12.42 -1.92
C GLY A 137 17.50 12.87 -1.25
N HIS A 138 16.39 12.17 -1.48
CA HIS A 138 15.06 12.52 -0.97
C HIS A 138 14.43 11.34 -0.21
N PRO A 139 14.95 10.97 0.97
CA PRO A 139 14.47 9.81 1.71
C PRO A 139 12.97 9.89 2.06
N ASP A 140 12.34 8.71 2.29
CA ASP A 140 10.93 8.54 2.71
C ASP A 140 10.84 7.47 3.79
N GLY A 141 11.16 7.84 5.04
CA GLY A 141 11.11 6.92 6.17
C GLY A 141 11.94 5.64 5.97
N ARG A 142 11.66 4.63 6.78
CA ARG A 142 12.30 3.31 6.82
C ARG A 142 11.23 2.26 6.47
N LYS A 143 11.53 1.29 5.60
CA LYS A 143 10.52 0.37 5.05
C LYS A 143 10.82 -1.08 5.37
N LEU A 144 9.79 -1.78 5.83
CA LEU A 144 9.84 -3.20 6.12
C LEU A 144 9.12 -3.91 4.98
N VAL A 145 9.83 -4.74 4.23
CA VAL A 145 9.17 -5.71 3.35
C VAL A 145 8.74 -6.87 4.24
N GLN A 146 7.52 -7.39 4.04
CA GLN A 146 6.92 -8.46 4.85
C GLN A 146 7.92 -9.58 5.23
N GLY A 147 7.85 -10.03 6.48
CA GLY A 147 8.47 -11.28 6.93
C GLY A 147 9.89 -11.17 7.48
N ALA A 148 10.18 -10.12 8.25
CA ALA A 148 11.42 -10.00 9.05
C ALA A 148 12.73 -9.92 8.24
N GLU A 149 12.85 -8.98 7.29
CA GLU A 149 14.20 -8.43 7.07
C GLU A 149 14.59 -7.65 8.34
N LYS A 150 15.70 -8.06 8.97
CA LYS A 150 16.23 -7.55 10.24
C LYS A 150 16.54 -6.04 10.25
N ALA A 151 16.43 -5.35 9.11
CA ALA A 151 16.65 -3.92 9.02
C ALA A 151 15.74 -3.28 7.96
N PRO A 152 15.10 -2.15 8.26
CA PRO A 152 14.36 -1.41 7.26
C PRO A 152 15.27 -0.91 6.13
N ILE A 153 14.78 -1.00 4.90
CA ILE A 153 15.48 -0.51 3.72
C ILE A 153 14.95 0.86 3.28
N PRO A 154 15.82 1.73 2.71
CA PRO A 154 15.38 3.00 2.14
C PRO A 154 14.53 2.78 0.90
N LEU A 155 13.58 3.69 0.65
CA LEU A 155 12.64 3.66 -0.48
C LEU A 155 13.29 3.32 -1.83
N TRP A 156 14.45 3.92 -2.13
CA TRP A 156 15.13 3.74 -3.42
C TRP A 156 15.58 2.29 -3.66
N GLN A 157 15.79 1.49 -2.61
CA GLN A 157 16.12 0.07 -2.71
C GLN A 157 14.93 -0.82 -3.05
N LEU A 158 13.70 -0.30 -2.97
CA LEU A 158 12.53 -1.02 -3.48
C LEU A 158 12.51 -1.10 -5.00
N PHE A 159 13.21 -0.17 -5.66
CA PHE A 159 13.21 -0.06 -7.10
C PHE A 159 14.44 -0.72 -7.72
N GLU A 160 14.24 -1.27 -8.92
CA GLU A 160 15.28 -1.72 -9.82
C GLU A 160 15.21 -0.98 -11.16
N VAL A 161 16.35 -0.86 -11.83
CA VAL A 161 16.43 -0.29 -13.18
C VAL A 161 16.18 -1.40 -14.19
N VAL A 162 15.04 -1.34 -14.87
CA VAL A 162 14.65 -2.33 -15.90
C VAL A 162 15.25 -1.97 -17.26
N SER A 163 15.41 -0.67 -17.53
CA SER A 163 16.07 -0.16 -18.74
C SER A 163 16.56 1.28 -18.51
N LYS A 164 17.20 1.90 -19.50
CA LYS A 164 17.61 3.32 -19.42
C LYS A 164 16.49 4.25 -18.95
N LYS A 165 15.23 3.95 -19.30
CA LYS A 165 14.06 4.81 -19.03
C LYS A 165 13.10 4.25 -17.98
N LYS A 166 13.18 2.98 -17.61
CA LYS A 166 12.17 2.31 -16.77
C LYS A 166 12.72 1.84 -15.44
N VAL A 167 11.90 2.00 -14.41
CA VAL A 167 12.08 1.39 -13.09
C VAL A 167 10.91 0.47 -12.75
N ALA A 168 11.16 -0.58 -11.97
CA ALA A 168 10.13 -1.45 -11.41
C ALA A 168 10.36 -1.61 -9.91
N VAL A 169 9.30 -1.98 -9.18
CA VAL A 169 9.39 -2.39 -7.78
C VAL A 169 9.60 -3.90 -7.72
N ARG A 170 10.73 -4.33 -7.14
CA ARG A 170 11.13 -5.75 -7.09
C ARG A 170 10.41 -6.58 -6.03
N TYR A 171 9.66 -5.91 -5.15
CA TYR A 171 8.95 -6.53 -4.05
C TYR A 171 7.46 -6.65 -4.35
N ASP A 172 6.81 -7.58 -3.67
CA ASP A 172 5.36 -7.70 -3.75
C ASP A 172 4.69 -6.48 -3.10
N VAL A 173 4.13 -5.63 -3.95
CA VAL A 173 3.44 -4.39 -3.55
C VAL A 173 2.23 -4.64 -2.65
N THR A 174 1.70 -5.87 -2.61
CA THR A 174 0.60 -6.24 -1.71
C THR A 174 1.05 -6.44 -0.26
N LYS A 175 2.36 -6.40 0.00
CA LYS A 175 3.02 -6.82 1.24
C LYS A 175 4.00 -5.77 1.77
N LEU A 176 3.90 -4.53 1.29
CA LEU A 176 4.79 -3.45 1.71
C LEU A 176 4.32 -2.80 3.00
N TRP A 177 5.26 -2.64 3.93
CA TRP A 177 5.07 -1.86 5.15
C TRP A 177 5.89 -0.58 5.12
N PHE A 178 5.36 0.46 5.74
CA PHE A 178 5.96 1.78 5.83
C PHE A 178 6.05 2.21 7.29
N SER A 179 7.14 2.86 7.69
CA SER A 179 7.13 3.63 8.94
C SER A 179 6.28 4.90 8.75
N GLU A 180 5.57 5.31 9.79
CA GLU A 180 4.99 6.66 9.86
C GLU A 180 6.02 7.75 10.14
#